data_AF-A0A939F8R7-F1
#
_entry.id   AF-A0A939F8R7-F1
#
_cell.length_a   1.000
_cell.length_b   1.000
_cell.length_c   1.000
_cell.angle_alpha   90.00
_cell.angle_beta   90.00
_cell.angle_gamma   90.00
#
_symmetry.space_group_name_H-M   'P 1'
#
loop_
_entity.id
_entity.type
_entity.pdbx_description
1 polymer ?
#
loop_
_entity_poly.entity_id
_entity_poly.type
_entity_poly.pdbx_seq_one_letter_code
_entity_poly.pdbx_strand_id
1 'polypeptide(L)'
;MRGLRHIAAAGVVLASLLLTACGGDDVGVASKPSAQPAKVSPTASAQQEPEITRVQVLSDFRFATRGIGTTTVGNTPTLQRACRVTVYTTTRKMTKSSELLLAVGRLQARGWKLDGNASIAEGGFLKRGVWKTIAAATPIPEDLQSKATGAQGMLILDASGRC
;
A
#
# COMPACT_ATOMS: atom_id res chain seq x y z
N MET A 1 -27.26 -36.91 -18.71
CA MET A 1 -28.23 -36.97 -17.61
C MET A 1 -27.75 -36.08 -16.47
N ARG A 2 -28.67 -35.28 -15.92
CA ARG A 2 -28.46 -34.21 -14.94
C ARG A 2 -27.99 -34.76 -13.59
N GLY A 3 -27.24 -33.95 -12.85
CA GLY A 3 -26.86 -34.22 -11.46
C GLY A 3 -26.42 -32.98 -10.72
N LEU A 4 -27.29 -31.96 -10.63
CA LEU A 4 -27.17 -30.83 -9.72
C LEU A 4 -27.32 -31.35 -8.28
N ARG A 5 -26.41 -30.98 -7.37
CA ARG A 5 -26.67 -31.01 -5.93
C ARG A 5 -26.21 -29.68 -5.31
N HIS A 6 -27.18 -28.80 -5.09
CA HIS A 6 -27.06 -27.66 -4.20
C HIS A 6 -27.15 -28.16 -2.75
N ILE A 7 -26.23 -27.71 -1.90
CA ILE A 7 -26.42 -27.75 -0.45
C ILE A 7 -26.25 -26.32 0.04
N ALA A 8 -27.38 -25.69 0.33
CA ALA A 8 -27.46 -24.46 1.11
C ALA A 8 -27.38 -24.84 2.60
N ALA A 9 -26.61 -24.09 3.38
CA ALA A 9 -26.70 -24.12 4.83
C ALA A 9 -26.77 -22.68 5.34
N ALA A 10 -27.98 -22.30 5.76
CA ALA A 10 -28.26 -21.12 6.57
C ALA A 10 -27.80 -21.37 8.01
N GLY A 11 -27.32 -20.33 8.70
CA GLY A 11 -26.80 -20.46 10.06
C GLY A 11 -26.80 -19.16 10.86
N VAL A 12 -28.00 -18.81 11.34
CA VAL A 12 -28.37 -18.25 12.67
C VAL A 12 -27.61 -17.05 13.25
N VAL A 13 -28.36 -15.96 13.41
CA VAL A 13 -28.12 -14.78 14.26
C VAL A 13 -28.14 -15.18 15.74
N LEU A 14 -27.13 -14.78 16.51
CA LEU A 14 -27.16 -14.84 17.98
C LEU A 14 -27.08 -13.41 18.54
N ALA A 15 -28.23 -12.97 19.02
CA ALA A 15 -28.42 -11.74 19.76
C ALA A 15 -28.28 -12.00 21.27
N SER A 16 -27.86 -10.93 21.96
CA SER A 16 -28.08 -10.62 23.38
C SER A 16 -27.08 -11.18 24.38
N LEU A 17 -26.48 -10.27 25.16
CA LEU A 17 -26.44 -10.38 26.62
C LEU A 17 -26.39 -8.95 27.21
N LEU A 18 -27.53 -8.56 27.76
CA LEU A 18 -27.69 -7.43 28.68
C LEU A 18 -26.94 -7.76 29.97
N LEU A 19 -26.07 -6.86 30.42
CA LEU A 19 -25.58 -6.84 31.80
C LEU A 19 -26.21 -5.66 32.52
N THR A 20 -27.33 -5.95 33.19
CA THR A 20 -27.87 -5.17 34.30
C THR A 20 -27.10 -5.53 35.57
N ALA A 21 -26.44 -4.55 36.17
CA ALA A 21 -25.99 -4.63 37.56
C ALA A 21 -26.51 -3.42 38.32
N CYS A 22 -27.25 -3.73 39.38
CA CYS A 22 -28.01 -2.88 40.27
C CYS A 22 -27.19 -2.59 41.54
N GLY A 23 -27.39 -1.43 42.16
CA GLY A 23 -27.09 -1.25 43.58
C GLY A 23 -26.76 0.18 44.01
N GLY A 24 -27.66 0.79 44.80
CA GLY A 24 -27.33 1.85 45.76
C GLY A 24 -28.25 3.06 45.73
N ASP A 25 -29.33 3.02 46.51
CA ASP A 25 -30.32 4.07 46.77
C ASP A 25 -29.75 5.35 47.42
N ASP A 26 -30.30 6.51 47.05
CA ASP A 26 -30.57 7.61 48.00
C ASP A 26 -31.70 8.52 47.49
N VAL A 27 -32.55 8.93 48.44
CA VAL A 27 -33.90 9.47 48.26
C VAL A 27 -33.85 11.01 48.19
N GLY A 28 -34.55 11.66 47.23
CA GLY A 28 -34.60 13.13 47.22
C GLY A 28 -35.38 13.82 46.09
N VAL A 29 -36.70 13.96 46.29
CA VAL A 29 -37.64 15.04 45.88
C VAL A 29 -37.34 15.93 44.64
N ALA A 30 -38.23 15.79 43.63
CA ALA A 30 -38.82 16.76 42.69
C ALA A 30 -37.98 17.86 42.01
N SER A 31 -37.91 17.82 40.65
CA SER A 31 -38.41 18.89 39.73
C SER A 31 -37.96 18.72 38.26
N LYS A 32 -38.94 18.89 37.34
CA LYS A 32 -38.83 19.44 35.96
C LYS A 32 -38.24 18.56 34.82
N PRO A 33 -38.97 18.38 33.69
CA PRO A 33 -38.39 17.80 32.47
C PRO A 33 -37.88 18.91 31.55
N SER A 34 -36.57 19.03 31.35
CA SER A 34 -36.02 19.67 30.15
C SER A 34 -34.51 19.46 30.01
N ALA A 35 -34.10 19.21 28.77
CA ALA A 35 -32.74 19.15 28.23
C ALA A 35 -31.91 17.89 28.57
N GLN A 36 -31.99 16.89 27.68
CA GLN A 36 -30.92 15.92 27.49
C GLN A 36 -29.62 16.65 27.15
N PRO A 37 -28.48 16.32 27.78
CA PRO A 37 -27.19 16.67 27.21
C PRO A 37 -27.00 15.82 25.96
N ALA A 38 -26.95 16.47 24.80
CA ALA A 38 -26.50 15.83 23.58
C ALA A 38 -25.08 15.31 23.82
N LYS A 39 -24.93 13.98 23.97
CA LYS A 39 -23.64 13.32 23.81
C LYS A 39 -23.21 13.55 22.36
N VAL A 40 -22.45 14.61 22.14
CA VAL A 40 -21.68 14.80 20.92
C VAL A 40 -20.61 13.71 20.96
N SER A 41 -20.91 12.57 20.36
CA SER A 41 -19.89 11.57 20.04
C SER A 41 -18.81 12.29 19.23
N PRO A 42 -17.54 12.28 19.64
CA PRO A 42 -16.50 12.80 18.78
C PRO A 42 -16.52 11.97 17.50
N THR A 43 -16.96 12.58 16.41
CA THR A 43 -16.76 12.04 15.07
C THR A 43 -15.26 11.81 14.96
N ALA A 44 -14.87 10.54 14.92
CA ALA A 44 -13.50 10.15 14.62
C ALA A 44 -13.17 10.73 13.25
N SER A 45 -12.54 11.91 13.22
CA SER A 45 -11.92 12.44 12.02
C SER A 45 -10.94 11.36 11.59
N ALA A 46 -11.23 10.69 10.48
CA ALA A 46 -10.31 9.76 9.86
C ALA A 46 -8.96 10.48 9.74
N GLN A 47 -7.99 10.06 10.54
CA GLN A 47 -6.65 10.61 10.51
C GLN A 47 -6.10 10.35 9.12
N GLN A 48 -6.09 11.39 8.30
CA GLN A 48 -5.55 11.34 6.95
C GLN A 48 -4.05 11.09 7.11
N GLU A 49 -3.57 9.92 6.68
CA GLU A 49 -2.14 9.62 6.73
C GLU A 49 -1.38 10.75 6.02
N PRO A 50 -0.32 11.30 6.63
CA PRO A 50 0.44 12.37 6.02
C PRO A 50 0.96 11.95 4.64
N GLU A 51 0.75 12.81 3.65
CA GLU A 51 1.17 12.56 2.27
C GLU A 51 2.69 12.44 2.20
N ILE A 52 3.18 11.36 1.59
CA ILE A 52 4.63 11.12 1.50
C ILE A 52 5.29 12.04 0.47
N THR A 53 6.51 12.47 0.75
CA THR A 53 7.29 13.36 -0.12
C THR A 53 8.09 12.59 -1.17
N ARG A 54 8.57 13.30 -2.20
CA ARG A 54 9.52 12.76 -3.19
C ARG A 54 10.76 12.13 -2.54
N VAL A 55 11.28 12.76 -1.48
CA VAL A 55 12.45 12.28 -0.73
C VAL A 55 12.14 10.96 -0.03
N GLN A 56 10.95 10.83 0.57
CA GLN A 56 10.50 9.58 1.18
C GLN A 56 10.31 8.46 0.16
N VAL A 57 9.74 8.76 -1.01
CA VAL A 57 9.61 7.79 -2.12
C VAL A 57 10.98 7.29 -2.57
N LEU A 58 11.96 8.18 -2.76
CA LEU A 58 13.32 7.79 -3.11
C LEU A 58 13.97 6.94 -2.01
N SER A 59 13.73 7.28 -0.73
CA SER A 59 14.19 6.47 0.40
C SER A 59 13.59 5.06 0.39
N ASP A 60 12.29 4.94 0.10
CA ASP A 60 11.61 3.65 0.03
C ASP A 60 12.16 2.81 -1.13
N PHE A 61 12.44 3.42 -2.28
CA PHE A 61 13.02 2.72 -3.43
C PHE A 61 14.43 2.20 -3.12
N ARG A 62 15.30 3.04 -2.53
CA ARG A 62 16.64 2.61 -2.10
C ARG A 62 16.60 1.49 -1.06
N PHE A 63 15.60 1.52 -0.18
CA PHE A 63 15.38 0.44 0.78
C PHE A 63 14.96 -0.86 0.07
N ALA A 64 14.01 -0.76 -0.87
CA ALA A 64 13.49 -1.91 -1.61
C ALA A 64 14.57 -2.62 -2.44
N THR A 65 15.47 -1.86 -3.07
CA THR A 65 16.50 -2.41 -3.98
C THR A 65 17.80 -2.84 -3.29
N ARG A 66 17.93 -2.65 -1.98
CA ARG A 66 19.16 -2.93 -1.24
C ARG A 66 19.62 -4.38 -1.42
N GLY A 67 20.86 -4.56 -1.86
CA GLY A 67 21.47 -5.89 -2.02
C GLY A 67 20.97 -6.69 -3.21
N ILE A 68 20.14 -6.12 -4.09
CA ILE A 68 19.74 -6.77 -5.35
C ILE A 68 20.80 -6.55 -6.43
N GLY A 69 21.32 -5.33 -6.55
CA GLY A 69 22.31 -4.98 -7.56
C GLY A 69 22.81 -3.55 -7.39
N THR A 70 23.36 -2.99 -8.48
CA THR A 70 23.84 -1.60 -8.48
C THR A 70 22.68 -0.66 -8.77
N THR A 71 22.34 0.19 -7.80
CA THR A 71 21.20 1.10 -7.89
C THR A 71 21.63 2.48 -8.38
N THR A 72 20.96 2.99 -9.41
CA THR A 72 21.11 4.33 -9.98
C THR A 72 19.79 5.08 -9.93
N VAL A 73 19.82 6.35 -9.55
CA VAL A 73 18.64 7.22 -9.59
C VAL A 73 18.51 7.79 -11.01
N GLY A 74 17.34 7.63 -11.61
CA GLY A 74 17.04 8.18 -12.92
C GLY A 74 16.91 9.69 -12.88
N ASN A 75 17.58 10.36 -13.82
CA ASN A 75 17.40 11.80 -14.06
C ASN A 75 16.20 12.02 -14.98
N THR A 76 15.00 11.76 -14.47
CA THR A 76 13.77 12.01 -15.23
C THR A 76 13.38 13.47 -15.06
N PRO A 77 13.31 14.28 -16.14
CA PRO A 77 12.87 15.66 -16.03
C PRO A 77 11.46 15.68 -15.43
N THR A 78 11.27 16.45 -14.36
CA THR A 78 9.96 16.69 -13.77
C THR A 78 9.11 17.43 -14.79
N LEU A 79 8.14 16.74 -15.40
CA LEU A 79 7.09 17.40 -16.17
C LEU A 79 6.34 18.33 -15.21
N GLN A 80 6.01 19.55 -15.64
CA GLN A 80 5.73 20.72 -14.79
C GLN A 80 4.60 20.61 -13.74
N ARG A 81 3.97 19.46 -13.52
CA ARG A 81 2.97 19.23 -12.44
C ARG A 81 3.01 17.81 -11.84
N ALA A 82 3.90 16.94 -12.30
CA ALA A 82 3.99 15.56 -11.82
C ALA A 82 5.36 15.30 -11.23
N CYS A 83 5.38 14.96 -9.94
CA CYS A 83 6.58 14.51 -9.28
C CYS A 83 6.89 13.09 -9.75
N ARG A 84 8.12 12.86 -10.22
CA ARG A 84 8.60 11.53 -10.63
C ARG A 84 9.86 11.14 -9.89
N VAL A 85 9.91 9.87 -9.50
CA VAL A 85 11.10 9.23 -8.93
C VAL A 85 11.28 7.93 -9.69
N THR A 86 12.43 7.79 -10.34
CA THR A 86 12.78 6.56 -11.04
C THR A 86 14.08 6.04 -10.45
N VAL A 87 14.13 4.74 -10.18
CA VAL A 87 15.33 4.04 -9.73
C VAL A 87 15.52 2.80 -10.60
N TYR A 88 16.72 2.66 -11.13
CA TYR A 88 17.16 1.48 -11.87
C TYR A 88 18.11 0.68 -10.98
N THR A 89 17.93 -0.64 -10.93
CA THR A 89 18.89 -1.53 -10.28
C THR A 89 19.36 -2.56 -11.28
N THR A 90 20.63 -2.54 -11.64
CA THR A 90 21.20 -3.45 -12.63
C THR A 90 21.84 -4.67 -11.97
N THR A 91 21.68 -5.82 -12.61
CA THR A 91 22.15 -7.12 -12.13
C THR A 91 22.98 -7.82 -13.22
N ARG A 92 24.01 -8.57 -12.81
CA ARG A 92 24.87 -9.33 -13.75
C ARG A 92 24.15 -10.46 -14.48
N LYS A 93 23.00 -10.88 -13.96
CA LYS A 93 22.12 -11.90 -14.54
C LYS A 93 20.76 -11.28 -14.79
N MET A 94 19.93 -11.92 -15.61
CA MET A 94 18.52 -11.55 -15.73
C MET A 94 17.86 -11.45 -14.35
N THR A 95 17.18 -10.32 -14.11
CA THR A 95 16.45 -10.07 -12.87
C THR A 95 15.37 -11.14 -12.74
N LYS A 96 15.41 -11.90 -11.64
CA LYS A 96 14.45 -12.99 -11.41
C LYS A 96 13.15 -12.44 -10.84
N SER A 97 12.03 -13.14 -11.07
CA SER A 97 10.75 -12.82 -10.42
C SER A 97 10.87 -12.77 -8.88
N SER A 98 11.78 -13.56 -8.28
CA SER A 98 12.06 -13.51 -6.84
C SER A 98 12.63 -12.17 -6.38
N GLU A 99 13.45 -11.50 -7.19
CA GLU A 99 14.03 -10.19 -6.85
C GLU A 99 13.00 -9.08 -6.98
N LEU A 100 12.10 -9.18 -7.98
CA LEU A 100 10.93 -8.32 -8.08
C LEU A 100 10.01 -8.49 -6.86
N LEU A 101 9.67 -9.73 -6.50
CA LEU A 101 8.85 -10.03 -5.32
C LEU A 101 9.50 -9.53 -4.03
N LEU A 102 10.83 -9.66 -3.90
CA LEU A 102 11.57 -9.11 -2.76
C LEU A 102 11.45 -7.59 -2.68
N ALA A 103 11.64 -6.87 -3.79
CA ALA A 103 11.51 -5.42 -3.83
C ALA A 103 10.06 -4.98 -3.52
N VAL A 104 9.07 -5.65 -4.10
CA VAL A 104 7.64 -5.40 -3.83
C VAL A 104 7.31 -5.64 -2.36
N GLY A 105 7.73 -6.76 -1.78
CA GLY A 105 7.51 -7.06 -0.36
C GLY A 105 8.14 -6.02 0.57
N ARG A 106 9.33 -5.50 0.22
CA ARG A 106 9.98 -4.40 0.96
C ARG A 106 9.25 -3.07 0.83
N LEU A 107 8.67 -2.76 -0.33
CA LEU A 107 7.80 -1.60 -0.49
C LEU A 107 6.52 -1.77 0.36
N GLN A 108 5.93 -2.96 0.38
CA GLN A 108 4.76 -3.24 1.22
C GLN A 108 5.06 -3.07 2.70
N ALA A 109 6.23 -3.50 3.16
CA ALA A 109 6.70 -3.26 4.53
C ALA A 109 6.88 -1.77 4.87
N ARG A 110 6.92 -0.88 3.87
CA ARG A 110 6.99 0.59 3.99
C ARG A 110 5.62 1.25 3.77
N GLY A 111 4.53 0.48 3.71
CA GLY A 111 3.17 0.98 3.59
C GLY A 111 2.65 1.14 2.17
N TRP A 112 3.39 0.66 1.16
CA TRP A 112 2.86 0.58 -0.20
C TRP A 112 1.86 -0.57 -0.33
N LYS A 113 0.77 -0.35 -1.05
CA LYS A 113 -0.30 -1.34 -1.24
C LYS A 113 -0.39 -1.69 -2.71
N LEU A 114 -0.69 -2.94 -3.04
CA LEU A 114 -0.98 -3.31 -4.43
C LEU A 114 -2.17 -2.49 -4.94
N ASP A 115 -2.06 -1.98 -6.16
CA ASP A 115 -3.14 -1.23 -6.81
C ASP A 115 -3.90 -2.15 -7.77
N GLY A 116 -5.09 -2.58 -7.35
CA GLY A 116 -5.95 -3.51 -8.10
C GLY A 116 -5.50 -4.98 -8.00
N ASN A 117 -5.96 -5.79 -8.96
CA ASN A 117 -5.68 -7.24 -9.02
C ASN A 117 -4.40 -7.55 -9.80
N ALA A 118 -3.44 -6.63 -9.84
CA ALA A 118 -2.22 -6.78 -10.62
C ALA A 118 -1.40 -8.00 -10.15
N SER A 119 -1.11 -8.93 -11.07
CA SER A 119 -0.21 -10.04 -10.81
C SER A 119 1.24 -9.54 -10.79
N ILE A 120 1.96 -9.79 -9.70
CA ILE A 120 3.35 -9.37 -9.52
C ILE A 120 4.33 -10.18 -10.41
N ALA A 121 3.85 -11.21 -11.12
CA ALA A 121 4.71 -12.14 -11.88
C ALA A 121 5.59 -11.44 -12.93
N GLU A 122 5.09 -10.36 -13.55
CA GLU A 122 5.79 -9.60 -14.60
C GLU A 122 5.94 -8.11 -14.25
N GLY A 123 5.18 -7.63 -13.26
CA GLY A 123 5.26 -6.27 -12.77
C GLY A 123 4.26 -6.00 -11.66
N GLY A 124 4.63 -5.18 -10.67
CA GLY A 124 3.76 -4.77 -9.58
C GLY A 124 3.33 -3.32 -9.74
N PHE A 125 2.02 -3.06 -9.71
CA PHE A 125 1.49 -1.70 -9.50
C PHE A 125 1.23 -1.52 -8.00
N LEU A 126 1.83 -0.49 -7.40
CA LEU A 126 1.60 -0.16 -5.99
C LEU A 126 1.22 1.30 -5.82
N LYS A 127 0.57 1.61 -4.70
CA LYS A 127 0.23 2.96 -4.29
C LYS A 127 0.53 3.23 -2.82
N ARG A 128 0.82 4.49 -2.51
CA ARG A 128 0.92 5.02 -1.14
C ARG A 128 0.49 6.48 -1.14
N GLY A 129 -0.68 6.76 -0.58
CA GLY A 129 -1.32 8.08 -0.71
C GLY A 129 -1.59 8.40 -2.18
N VAL A 130 -1.12 9.56 -2.64
CA VAL A 130 -1.25 10.00 -4.04
C VAL A 130 -0.24 9.37 -4.99
N TRP A 131 0.78 8.70 -4.45
CA TRP A 131 1.86 8.15 -5.24
C TRP A 131 1.47 6.79 -5.79
N LYS A 132 1.73 6.59 -7.07
CA LYS A 132 1.60 5.31 -7.77
C LYS A 132 2.97 4.92 -8.30
N THR A 133 3.32 3.65 -8.17
CA THR A 133 4.58 3.11 -8.67
C THR A 133 4.35 1.86 -9.50
N ILE A 134 5.22 1.71 -10.48
CA ILE A 134 5.43 0.46 -11.21
C ILE A 134 6.75 -0.14 -10.72
N ALA A 135 6.75 -1.43 -10.42
CA ALA A 135 7.93 -2.23 -10.17
C ALA A 135 8.02 -3.30 -11.27
N ALA A 136 9.11 -3.35 -12.04
CA ALA A 136 9.23 -4.29 -13.15
C ALA A 136 10.65 -4.86 -13.25
N ALA A 137 10.74 -6.17 -13.50
CA ALA A 137 11.98 -6.85 -13.85
C ALA A 137 12.03 -7.01 -15.38
N THR A 138 13.10 -6.55 -16.01
CA THR A 138 13.24 -6.52 -17.46
C THR A 138 14.68 -6.82 -17.87
N PRO A 139 14.94 -7.35 -19.08
CA PRO A 139 16.24 -7.24 -19.73
C PRO A 139 16.75 -5.80 -19.73
N ILE A 140 18.07 -5.63 -19.85
CA ILE A 140 18.65 -4.31 -20.12
C ILE A 140 18.17 -3.82 -21.50
N PRO A 141 17.49 -2.67 -21.58
CA PRO A 141 17.09 -2.07 -22.85
C PRO A 141 18.30 -1.84 -23.76
N GLU A 142 18.13 -2.04 -25.08
CA GLU A 142 19.21 -1.95 -26.06
C GLU A 142 19.97 -0.62 -25.99
N ASP A 143 19.26 0.49 -25.78
CA ASP A 143 19.83 1.84 -25.63
C ASP A 143 20.71 2.02 -24.38
N LEU A 144 20.58 1.13 -23.40
CA LEU A 144 21.35 1.13 -22.16
C LEU A 144 22.45 0.06 -22.11
N GLN A 145 22.48 -0.90 -23.05
CA GLN A 145 23.44 -2.01 -23.04
C GLN A 145 24.90 -1.54 -23.06
N SER A 146 25.22 -0.50 -23.85
CA SER A 146 26.58 0.06 -23.94
C SER A 146 27.08 0.65 -22.62
N LYS A 147 26.18 1.07 -21.73
CA LYS A 147 26.48 1.64 -20.42
C LYS A 147 26.38 0.60 -19.29
N ALA A 148 25.75 -0.53 -19.55
CA ALA A 148 25.38 -1.52 -18.55
C ALA A 148 26.55 -2.40 -18.07
N THR A 149 27.75 -2.29 -18.68
CA THR A 149 29.01 -2.91 -18.24
C THR A 149 28.86 -4.36 -17.73
N GLY A 150 28.29 -5.23 -18.57
CA GLY A 150 28.10 -6.65 -18.25
C GLY A 150 26.90 -6.96 -17.35
N ALA A 151 26.01 -5.99 -17.07
CA ALA A 151 24.68 -6.27 -16.56
C ALA A 151 23.81 -6.89 -17.66
N GLN A 152 22.96 -7.84 -17.26
CA GLN A 152 22.04 -8.56 -18.14
C GLN A 152 20.58 -8.30 -17.78
N GLY A 153 20.31 -7.94 -16.53
CA GLY A 153 18.97 -7.64 -16.03
C GLY A 153 18.89 -6.26 -15.39
N MET A 154 17.67 -5.74 -15.34
CA MET A 154 17.30 -4.51 -14.67
C MET A 154 16.03 -4.69 -13.86
N LEU A 155 16.00 -4.12 -12.67
CA LEU A 155 14.78 -3.84 -11.90
C LEU A 155 14.51 -2.34 -11.98
N ILE A 156 13.30 -1.98 -12.38
CA ILE A 156 12.85 -0.59 -12.46
C ILE A 156 11.81 -0.36 -11.38
N LEU A 157 12.03 0.66 -10.55
CA LEU A 157 11.00 1.25 -9.70
C LEU A 157 10.72 2.66 -10.22
N ASP A 158 9.51 2.91 -10.69
CA ASP A 158 9.11 4.21 -11.23
C ASP A 158 7.82 4.68 -10.58
N ALA A 159 7.92 5.75 -9.78
CA ALA A 159 6.80 6.36 -9.08
C ALA A 159 6.46 7.73 -9.66
N SER A 160 5.16 7.98 -9.77
CA SER A 160 4.59 9.30 -10.05
C SER A 160 3.59 9.69 -8.96
N GLY A 161 3.53 10.99 -8.67
CA GLY A 161 2.64 11.53 -7.66
C GLY A 161 2.58 13.05 -7.73
N ARG A 162 1.95 13.64 -6.72
CA ARG A 162 1.91 15.10 -6.57
C ARG A 162 3.06 15.58 -5.69
N CYS A 163 3.52 16.76 -6.04
CA CYS A 163 4.23 17.72 -5.20
C CYS A 163 3.63 19.10 -5.54
#